data_AF-A0A2L1U794-F1
#
_entry.id   AF-A0A2L1U794-F1
#
_cell.length_a   1.000
_cell.length_b   1.000
_cell.length_c   1.000
_cell.angle_alpha   90.00
_cell.angle_beta   90.00
_cell.angle_gamma   90.00
#
_symmetry.space_group_name_H-M   'P 1'
#
loop_
_entity.id
_entity.type
_entity.pdbx_description
1 polymer ?
#
loop_
_entity_poly.entity_id
_entity_poly.type
_entity_poly.pdbx_seq_one_letter_code
_entity_poly.pdbx_strand_id
1 'polypeptide(L)'
;MAFFGESMFDDEFEAWVHGPVNYKLYLDYKKFGWSPIKENTEGFQDSIFDEKQLHVLKQVWKKYGRLDAKVLESLTHNEDPWKEARKDLDDNIYSNKVIDKNFMKSYYSSLLKKR
;
A
#
# COMPACT_ATOMS: atom_id res chain seq x y z
N MET A 1 -4.40 0.72 10.90
CA MET A 1 -5.45 1.69 11.32
C MET A 1 -6.87 1.13 11.27
N ALA A 2 -7.26 0.37 10.23
CA ALA A 2 -8.62 -0.16 10.12
C ALA A 2 -8.93 -1.31 11.11
N PHE A 3 -8.02 -2.28 11.27
CA PHE A 3 -8.24 -3.45 12.15
C PHE A 3 -8.09 -3.14 13.64
N PHE A 4 -7.08 -2.34 14.01
CA PHE A 4 -6.70 -2.12 15.41
C PHE A 4 -6.75 -0.65 15.86
N GLY A 5 -7.26 0.27 15.03
CA GLY A 5 -7.28 1.70 15.35
C GLY A 5 -5.94 2.43 15.23
N GLU A 6 -4.82 1.70 15.24
CA GLU A 6 -3.44 2.22 15.28
C GLU A 6 -2.74 2.13 13.91
N SER A 7 -1.80 3.05 13.62
CA SER A 7 -0.97 2.97 12.41
C SER A 7 0.17 1.97 12.59
N MET A 8 0.50 1.20 11.54
CA MET A 8 1.63 0.26 11.57
C MET A 8 2.97 0.98 11.41
N PHE A 9 2.97 2.09 10.69
CA PHE A 9 4.12 2.95 10.46
C PHE A 9 3.62 4.38 10.16
N ASP A 10 4.51 5.37 10.25
CA ASP A 10 4.18 6.76 9.93
C ASP A 10 4.81 7.19 8.61
N ASP A 11 4.11 6.92 7.51
CA ASP A 11 4.48 7.35 6.17
C ASP A 11 3.25 7.65 5.34
N GLU A 12 3.47 8.31 4.20
CA GLU A 12 2.44 8.70 3.25
C GLU A 12 2.55 7.89 1.96
N PHE A 13 1.43 7.81 1.25
CA PHE A 13 1.35 7.19 -0.06
C PHE A 13 0.87 8.22 -1.07
N GLU A 14 1.53 8.28 -2.21
CA GLU A 14 1.17 9.11 -3.35
C GLU A 14 0.35 8.31 -4.36
N ALA A 15 -0.64 8.93 -5.00
CA ALA A 15 -1.53 8.28 -5.95
C ALA A 15 -0.98 8.31 -7.39
N TRP A 16 0.07 7.53 -7.64
CA TRP A 16 0.73 7.45 -8.95
C TRP A 16 -0.15 6.76 -10.01
N VAL A 17 0.27 6.82 -11.27
CA VAL A 17 -0.42 6.24 -12.45
C VAL A 17 -0.70 4.75 -12.27
N HIS A 18 0.24 4.00 -11.69
CA HIS A 18 0.16 2.53 -11.55
C HIS A 18 -0.17 2.09 -10.13
N GLY A 19 -0.88 2.93 -9.38
CA GLY A 19 -1.30 2.65 -8.01
C GLY A 19 -0.57 3.48 -6.94
N PRO A 20 -0.88 3.22 -5.65
CA PRO A 20 -0.31 3.94 -4.52
C PRO A 20 1.18 3.64 -4.32
N VAL A 21 1.99 4.66 -4.06
CA VAL A 21 3.45 4.53 -3.88
C VAL A 21 3.90 5.23 -2.60
N ASN A 22 4.63 4.52 -1.74
CA ASN A 22 5.42 5.18 -0.69
C ASN A 22 6.69 5.74 -1.36
N TYR A 23 6.76 7.07 -1.49
CA TYR A 23 7.83 7.73 -2.24
C TYR A 23 9.22 7.49 -1.63
N LYS A 24 9.34 7.48 -0.30
CA LYS A 24 10.62 7.23 0.38
C LYS A 24 11.13 5.82 0.06
N LEU A 25 10.25 4.82 0.21
CA LEU A 25 10.58 3.43 -0.12
C LEU A 25 10.90 3.27 -1.60
N TYR A 26 10.17 3.95 -2.49
CA TYR A 26 10.49 3.96 -3.91
C TYR A 26 11.91 4.47 -4.18
N LEU A 27 12.36 5.55 -3.51
CA LEU A 27 13.71 6.08 -3.70
C LEU A 27 14.81 5.06 -3.35
N ASP A 28 14.61 4.25 -2.31
CA ASP A 28 15.56 3.22 -1.88
C ASP A 28 15.70 2.09 -2.91
N TYR A 29 14.58 1.74 -3.56
CA TYR A 29 14.48 0.58 -4.43
C TYR A 29 14.43 0.90 -5.93
N LYS A 30 14.28 2.16 -6.35
CA LYS A 30 14.15 2.55 -7.78
C LYS A 30 15.31 2.07 -8.66
N LYS A 31 16.50 1.88 -8.07
CA LYS A 31 17.70 1.36 -8.73
C LYS A 31 17.48 -0.01 -9.38
N PHE A 32 16.53 -0.81 -8.89
CA PHE A 32 16.20 -2.12 -9.44
C PHE A 32 15.22 -2.05 -10.63
N GLY A 33 14.50 -0.94 -10.80
CA GLY A 33 13.52 -0.75 -11.87
C GLY A 33 12.48 -1.87 -11.90
N TRP A 34 12.32 -2.50 -13.06
CA TRP A 34 11.42 -3.65 -13.28
C TRP A 34 12.01 -5.00 -12.87
N SER A 35 13.29 -5.04 -12.50
CA SER A 35 13.94 -6.29 -12.08
C SER A 35 13.56 -6.63 -10.64
N PRO A 36 13.60 -7.91 -10.25
CA PRO A 36 13.45 -8.30 -8.85
C PRO A 36 14.43 -7.54 -7.96
N ILE A 37 13.94 -7.10 -6.80
CA ILE A 37 14.77 -6.49 -5.76
C ILE A 37 15.75 -7.56 -5.26
N LYS A 38 17.05 -7.28 -5.37
CA LYS A 38 18.12 -8.16 -4.89
C LYS A 38 18.82 -7.46 -3.73
N GLU A 39 18.28 -7.62 -2.52
CA GLU A 39 18.90 -7.17 -1.28
C GLU A 39 19.10 -8.32 -0.31
N ASN A 40 20.12 -8.22 0.54
CA ASN A 40 20.35 -9.20 1.58
C ASN A 40 19.29 -9.02 2.68
N THR A 41 18.52 -10.07 2.94
CA THR A 41 17.47 -10.11 3.96
C THR A 41 17.87 -10.94 5.19
N GLU A 42 19.12 -11.42 5.28
CA GLU A 42 19.62 -12.24 6.40
C GLU A 42 19.52 -11.54 7.77
N GLY A 43 19.45 -10.20 7.79
CA GLY A 43 19.26 -9.42 9.01
C GLY A 43 17.79 -9.20 9.41
N PHE A 44 16.82 -9.64 8.60
CA PHE A 44 15.41 -9.46 8.92
C PHE A 44 14.98 -10.41 10.05
N GLN A 45 14.32 -9.86 11.07
CA GLN A 45 13.80 -10.63 12.19
C GLN A 45 12.33 -10.28 12.42
N ASP A 46 11.45 -11.29 12.46
CA ASP A 46 10.03 -11.12 12.78
C ASP A 46 9.81 -10.42 14.15
N SER A 47 10.79 -10.50 15.06
CA SER A 47 10.77 -9.91 16.40
C SER A 47 10.68 -8.38 16.43
N ILE A 48 10.90 -7.71 15.29
CA ILE A 48 10.69 -6.25 15.19
C ILE A 48 9.20 -5.87 15.19
N PHE A 49 8.31 -6.84 14.98
CA PHE A 49 6.86 -6.64 14.95
C PHE A 49 6.19 -7.28 16.16
N ASP A 50 5.15 -6.63 16.68
CA ASP A 50 4.26 -7.28 17.63
C ASP A 50 3.37 -8.34 16.94
N GLU A 51 2.68 -9.16 17.75
CA GLU A 51 1.85 -10.25 17.23
C GLU A 51 0.71 -9.77 16.31
N LYS A 52 0.12 -8.60 16.60
CA LYS A 52 -0.98 -8.02 15.80
C LYS A 52 -0.46 -7.54 14.45
N GLN A 53 0.68 -6.86 14.44
CA GLN A 53 1.36 -6.40 13.24
C GLN A 53 1.75 -7.58 12.35
N LEU A 54 2.41 -8.58 12.93
CA LEU A 54 2.84 -9.77 12.21
C LEU A 54 1.66 -10.56 11.66
N HIS A 55 0.55 -10.64 12.40
CA HIS A 55 -0.68 -11.24 11.92
C HIS A 55 -1.20 -10.54 10.65
N VAL A 56 -1.29 -9.21 10.67
CA VAL A 56 -1.75 -8.43 9.51
C VAL A 56 -0.82 -8.61 8.32
N LEU A 57 0.51 -8.50 8.52
CA LEU A 57 1.50 -8.70 7.46
C LEU A 57 1.37 -10.09 6.80
N LYS A 58 1.20 -11.15 7.60
CA LYS A 58 0.99 -12.52 7.10
C LYS A 58 -0.32 -12.66 6.32
N GLN A 59 -1.41 -12.03 6.75
CA GLN A 59 -2.67 -12.05 6.01
C GLN A 59 -2.57 -11.29 4.68
N VAL A 60 -1.95 -10.11 4.68
CA VAL A 60 -1.69 -9.32 3.45
C VAL A 60 -0.85 -10.14 2.48
N TRP A 61 0.26 -10.72 2.94
CA TRP A 61 1.12 -11.56 2.11
C TRP A 61 0.38 -12.77 1.53
N LYS A 62 -0.37 -13.50 2.36
CA LYS A 62 -1.17 -14.66 1.93
C LYS A 62 -2.22 -14.29 0.88
N LYS A 63 -2.83 -13.10 1.00
CA LYS A 63 -3.90 -12.66 0.11
C LYS A 63 -3.39 -12.08 -1.21
N TYR A 64 -2.34 -11.27 -1.17
CA TYR A 64 -1.90 -10.45 -2.29
C TYR A 64 -0.54 -10.83 -2.87
N GLY A 65 0.35 -11.48 -2.10
CA GLY A 65 1.74 -11.74 -2.50
C GLY A 65 1.93 -12.70 -3.68
N ARG A 66 0.86 -13.37 -4.14
CA ARG A 66 0.86 -14.24 -5.33
C ARG A 66 0.21 -13.59 -6.55
N LEU A 67 -0.39 -12.41 -6.39
CA LEU A 67 -1.05 -11.71 -7.47
C LEU A 67 0.00 -10.98 -8.30
N ASP A 68 -0.21 -10.90 -9.60
CA ASP A 68 0.66 -10.13 -10.48
C ASP A 68 0.41 -8.61 -10.34
N ALA A 69 1.34 -7.83 -10.88
CA ALA A 69 1.31 -6.38 -10.79
C ALA A 69 0.03 -5.76 -11.39
N LYS A 70 -0.49 -6.30 -12.51
CA LYS A 70 -1.69 -5.77 -13.17
C LYS A 70 -2.95 -6.02 -12.35
N VAL A 71 -3.03 -7.18 -11.70
CA VAL A 71 -4.12 -7.49 -10.78
C VAL A 71 -4.07 -6.55 -9.57
N LEU A 72 -2.90 -6.33 -8.98
CA LEU A 72 -2.74 -5.40 -7.85
C LEU A 72 -3.09 -3.96 -8.24
N GLU A 73 -2.61 -3.48 -9.38
CA GLU A 73 -2.95 -2.18 -9.96
C GLU A 73 -4.48 -2.04 -10.10
N SER A 74 -5.13 -3.01 -10.76
CA SER A 74 -6.58 -3.01 -10.95
C SER A 74 -7.35 -2.96 -9.62
N LEU A 75 -6.90 -3.69 -8.59
CA LEU A 75 -7.52 -3.62 -7.27
C LEU A 75 -7.46 -2.20 -6.71
N THR A 76 -6.28 -1.59 -6.70
CA THR A 76 -6.11 -0.23 -6.15
C THR A 76 -6.87 0.83 -6.94
N HIS A 77 -6.95 0.72 -8.26
CA HIS A 77 -7.70 1.65 -9.10
C HIS A 77 -9.21 1.56 -8.88
N ASN A 78 -9.69 0.48 -8.25
CA ASN A 78 -11.08 0.32 -7.86
C ASN A 78 -11.40 0.88 -6.47
N GLU A 79 -10.40 1.29 -5.67
CA GLU A 79 -10.59 1.79 -4.32
C GLU A 79 -10.82 3.31 -4.26
N ASP A 80 -11.82 3.74 -3.49
CA ASP A 80 -12.22 5.16 -3.40
C ASP A 80 -11.09 6.09 -2.93
N PRO A 81 -10.22 5.72 -1.96
CA PRO A 81 -9.12 6.59 -1.54
C PRO A 81 -8.15 6.96 -2.66
N TRP A 82 -7.84 6.01 -3.56
CA TRP A 82 -6.97 6.27 -4.71
C TRP A 82 -7.68 7.12 -5.77
N LYS A 83 -8.95 6.81 -6.06
CA LYS A 83 -9.78 7.58 -7.01
C LYS A 83 -9.93 9.03 -6.58
N GLU A 84 -10.23 9.26 -5.29
CA GLU A 84 -10.38 10.60 -4.73
C GLU A 84 -9.07 11.39 -4.79
N ALA A 85 -7.93 10.76 -4.47
CA ALA A 85 -6.62 11.40 -4.58
C ALA A 85 -6.29 11.79 -6.04
N ARG A 86 -6.82 11.06 -7.02
CA ARG A 86 -6.66 11.34 -8.46
C ARG A 86 -7.85 12.03 -9.09
N LYS A 87 -8.78 12.58 -8.30
CA LYS A 87 -9.86 13.38 -8.86
C LYS A 87 -9.30 14.49 -9.74
N ASP A 88 -9.96 14.67 -10.88
CA ASP A 88 -9.61 15.63 -11.94
C ASP A 88 -8.32 15.33 -12.71
N LEU A 89 -7.80 14.09 -12.64
CA LEU A 89 -6.66 13.65 -13.44
C LEU A 89 -7.10 12.54 -14.41
N ASP A 90 -6.61 12.61 -15.65
CA ASP A 90 -6.73 11.49 -16.58
C ASP A 90 -5.89 10.30 -16.10
N ASP A 91 -6.31 9.08 -16.47
CA ASP A 91 -5.71 7.83 -16.02
C ASP A 91 -4.19 7.77 -16.24
N ASN A 92 -3.69 8.33 -17.36
CA ASN A 92 -2.29 8.26 -17.74
C ASN A 92 -1.42 9.40 -17.18
N ILE A 93 -1.99 10.31 -16.38
CA ILE A 93 -1.28 11.47 -15.86
C ILE A 93 -0.60 11.14 -14.53
N TYR A 94 0.71 11.40 -14.47
CA TYR A 94 1.48 11.30 -13.23
C TYR A 94 0.91 12.21 -12.15
N SER A 95 0.93 11.71 -10.91
CA SER A 95 0.49 12.45 -9.74
C SER A 95 1.33 12.05 -8.53
N ASN A 96 1.76 13.05 -7.78
CA ASN A 96 2.33 12.90 -6.44
C ASN A 96 1.33 13.33 -5.35
N LYS A 97 0.04 13.46 -5.67
CA LYS A 97 -0.98 13.79 -4.67
C LYS A 97 -1.01 12.71 -3.59
N VAL A 98 -0.91 13.13 -2.33
CA VAL A 98 -0.97 12.24 -1.17
C VAL A 98 -2.38 11.69 -1.00
N ILE A 99 -2.49 10.39 -0.75
CA ILE A 99 -3.75 9.71 -0.41
C ILE A 99 -4.07 10.02 1.05
N ASP A 100 -5.26 10.59 1.30
CA ASP A 100 -5.68 10.99 2.63
C ASP A 100 -5.79 9.78 3.58
N LYS A 101 -4.98 9.78 4.64
CA LYS A 101 -4.91 8.71 5.65
C LYS A 101 -6.24 8.50 6.38
N ASN A 102 -6.97 9.57 6.67
CA ASN A 102 -8.24 9.50 7.40
C ASN A 102 -9.34 8.93 6.53
N PHE A 103 -9.36 9.29 5.24
CA PHE A 103 -10.28 8.73 4.27
C PHE A 103 -9.99 7.26 4.01
N MET A 104 -8.72 6.90 3.80
CA MET A 104 -8.29 5.50 3.70
C MET A 104 -8.71 4.68 4.93
N LYS A 105 -8.48 5.21 6.15
CA LYS A 105 -8.93 4.57 7.39
C LYS A 105 -10.45 4.38 7.40
N SER A 106 -11.21 5.40 7.04
CA SER A 106 -12.68 5.36 7.03
C SER A 106 -13.22 4.36 6.00
N TYR A 107 -12.67 4.37 4.79
CA TYR A 107 -13.01 3.44 3.69
C TYR A 107 -12.83 1.99 4.12
N TYR A 108 -11.61 1.59 4.54
CA TYR A 108 -11.36 0.20 4.95
C TYR A 108 -12.12 -0.20 6.22
N SER A 109 -12.31 0.73 7.16
CA SER A 109 -13.14 0.46 8.35
C SER A 109 -14.61 0.19 7.98
N SER A 110 -15.13 0.83 6.93
CA SER A 110 -16.48 0.59 6.43
C SER A 110 -16.64 -0.81 5.81
N LEU A 111 -15.60 -1.31 5.13
CA LEU A 111 -15.60 -2.65 4.53
C LEU A 111 -15.58 -3.75 5.60
N LEU A 112 -14.94 -3.50 6.74
CA LEU A 112 -14.95 -4.43 7.87
C LEU A 112 -16.33 -4.55 8.52
N LYS A 113 -17.12 -3.46 8.54
CA LYS A 113 -18.50 -3.47 9.09
C LYS A 113 -19.52 -4.14 8.17
N LYS A 114 -19.21 -4.26 6.87
CA LYS A 114 -20.07 -4.90 5.85
C LYS A 114 -19.86 -6.41 5.73
N ARG A 115 -18.99 -6.98 6.57
CA ARG A 115 -18.76 -8.42 6.71
C ARG A 115 -19.47 -8.93 7.94
#